data_AF-A0A059C2U2-F1
#
_entry.id   AF-A0A059C2U2-F1
#
_cell.length_a   1.000
_cell.length_b   1.000
_cell.length_c   1.000
_cell.angle_alpha   90.00
_cell.angle_beta   90.00
_cell.angle_gamma   90.00
#
_symmetry.space_group_name_H-M   'P 1'
#
loop_
_entity.id
_entity.type
_entity.pdbx_description
1 polymer ?
#
loop_
_entity_poly.entity_id
_entity_poly.type
_entity_poly.pdbx_seq_one_letter_code
_entity_poly.pdbx_strand_id
1 'polypeptide(L)'
;MVKHNNVVPNGHFRKHWQNYIKTCFNQPARKARRRLAQQKKAVKIFPRPTAAGIPKKLPPTIGIAVDHRRKNQSLEGLHANVQRLKTYRAKLVVFPKCARKFKAGNSTPEELANATQVQGTYLPIVREKPAVELVEVTDEMKSFNAYESCEWSA
;
A
#
# COMPACT_ATOMS: atom_id res chain seq x y z
N MET A 1 -45.50 -26.13 -7.46
CA MET A 1 -46.58 -25.13 -7.30
C MET A 1 -46.23 -24.27 -6.09
N VAL A 2 -46.39 -22.94 -6.16
CA VAL A 2 -46.09 -22.04 -5.03
C VAL A 2 -47.24 -22.09 -4.01
N LYS A 3 -46.95 -21.98 -2.71
CA LYS A 3 -47.95 -21.82 -1.65
C LYS A 3 -47.84 -20.41 -1.04
N HIS A 4 -48.99 -19.81 -0.71
CA HIS A 4 -49.12 -18.44 -0.19
C HIS A 4 -48.58 -17.36 -1.15
N ASN A 5 -48.58 -16.10 -0.71
CA ASN A 5 -48.05 -14.95 -1.46
C ASN A 5 -46.51 -14.93 -1.48
N ASN A 6 -45.90 -15.96 -2.06
CA ASN A 6 -44.46 -16.08 -2.26
C ASN A 6 -44.09 -15.83 -3.72
N VAL A 7 -42.91 -15.24 -3.95
CA VAL A 7 -42.40 -14.97 -5.30
C VAL A 7 -42.14 -16.28 -6.07
N VAL A 8 -42.50 -16.31 -7.36
CA VAL A 8 -42.27 -17.49 -8.22
C VAL A 8 -40.76 -17.76 -8.36
N PRO A 9 -40.27 -18.97 -7.99
CA PRO A 9 -38.83 -19.22 -7.91
C PRO A 9 -38.19 -19.40 -9.30
N ASN A 10 -37.52 -18.37 -9.80
CA ASN A 10 -36.69 -18.42 -11.02
C ASN A 10 -35.33 -19.12 -10.76
N GLY A 11 -35.37 -20.39 -10.39
CA GLY A 11 -34.17 -21.19 -10.13
C GLY A 11 -33.46 -21.64 -11.40
N HIS A 12 -32.24 -21.17 -11.66
CA HIS A 12 -31.44 -21.52 -12.85
C HIS A 12 -30.83 -22.95 -12.82
N PHE A 13 -31.53 -23.91 -12.23
CA PHE A 13 -31.14 -25.30 -12.03
C PHE A 13 -31.64 -26.24 -13.14
N ARG A 14 -31.77 -25.73 -14.38
CA ARG A 14 -32.49 -26.40 -15.50
C ARG A 14 -31.71 -27.51 -16.22
N LYS A 15 -30.38 -27.44 -16.29
CA LYS A 15 -29.52 -28.48 -16.89
C LYS A 15 -28.97 -29.40 -15.79
N HIS A 16 -28.07 -30.33 -16.12
CA HIS A 16 -27.35 -31.20 -15.17
C HIS A 16 -26.36 -30.43 -14.27
N TRP A 17 -26.86 -29.44 -13.51
CA TRP A 17 -26.09 -28.54 -12.64
C TRP A 17 -25.33 -29.28 -11.54
N GLN A 18 -25.85 -30.43 -11.10
CA GLN A 18 -25.24 -31.32 -10.12
C GLN A 18 -23.84 -31.80 -10.56
N ASN A 19 -23.64 -32.02 -11.86
CA ASN A 19 -22.35 -32.41 -12.44
C ASN A 19 -21.31 -31.27 -12.43
N TYR A 20 -21.73 -30.04 -12.15
CA TYR A 20 -20.90 -28.83 -12.18
C TYR A 20 -20.83 -28.08 -10.84
N ILE A 21 -21.11 -28.76 -9.71
CA ILE A 21 -21.01 -28.19 -8.36
C ILE A 21 -19.54 -27.83 -8.05
N LYS A 22 -19.23 -26.53 -8.04
CA LYS A 22 -17.89 -25.99 -7.73
C LYS A 22 -17.66 -25.96 -6.22
N THR A 23 -17.21 -27.08 -5.64
CA THR A 23 -16.93 -27.19 -4.20
C THR A 23 -15.76 -26.30 -3.76
N CYS A 24 -15.84 -25.76 -2.54
CA CYS A 24 -14.84 -24.84 -1.99
C CYS A 24 -13.70 -25.52 -1.21
N PHE A 25 -13.63 -26.85 -1.14
CA PHE A 25 -12.60 -27.60 -0.39
C PHE A 25 -11.17 -27.23 -0.81
N ASN A 26 -10.96 -26.89 -2.10
CA ASN A 26 -9.67 -26.45 -2.63
C ASN A 26 -9.28 -25.00 -2.28
N GLN A 27 -10.13 -24.23 -1.56
CA GLN A 27 -9.87 -22.83 -1.24
C GLN A 27 -8.63 -22.60 -0.33
N PRO A 28 -8.42 -23.31 0.80
CA PRO A 28 -7.20 -23.16 1.61
C PRO A 28 -5.92 -23.50 0.82
N ALA A 29 -5.91 -24.62 0.08
CA ALA A 29 -4.78 -25.01 -0.77
C ALA A 29 -4.48 -23.94 -1.85
N ARG A 30 -5.52 -23.33 -2.44
CA ARG A 30 -5.38 -22.23 -3.41
C ARG A 30 -4.85 -20.94 -2.74
N LYS A 31 -5.23 -20.63 -1.50
CA LYS A 31 -4.67 -19.51 -0.70
C LYS A 31 -3.17 -19.74 -0.44
N ALA A 32 -2.78 -20.93 0.02
CA ALA A 32 -1.37 -21.29 0.26
C ALA A 32 -0.52 -21.21 -1.03
N ARG A 33 -1.02 -21.79 -2.13
CA ARG A 33 -0.35 -21.75 -3.45
C ARG A 33 -0.13 -20.32 -3.95
N ARG A 34 -1.11 -19.42 -3.76
CA ARG A 34 -0.99 -17.99 -4.09
C ARG A 34 0.09 -17.30 -3.25
N ARG A 35 0.14 -17.55 -1.93
CA ARG A 35 1.17 -17.00 -1.03
C ARG A 35 2.59 -17.40 -1.45
N LEU A 36 2.80 -18.69 -1.73
CA LEU A 36 4.08 -19.23 -2.22
C LEU A 36 4.48 -18.64 -3.58
N ALA A 37 3.52 -18.50 -4.52
CA ALA A 37 3.78 -17.88 -5.82
C ALA A 37 4.13 -16.39 -5.71
N GLN A 38 3.47 -15.65 -4.81
CA GLN A 38 3.80 -14.25 -4.51
C GLN A 38 5.21 -14.11 -3.90
N GLN A 39 5.58 -14.97 -2.95
CA GLN A 39 6.93 -15.01 -2.36
C GLN A 39 8.00 -15.30 -3.44
N LYS A 40 7.82 -16.37 -4.24
CA LYS A 40 8.74 -16.70 -5.35
C LYS A 40 8.85 -15.56 -6.38
N LYS A 41 7.74 -14.88 -6.70
CA LYS A 41 7.75 -13.73 -7.61
C LYS A 41 8.44 -12.50 -7.02
N ALA A 42 8.30 -12.24 -5.70
CA ALA A 42 9.00 -11.15 -5.03
C ALA A 42 10.53 -11.35 -5.04
N VAL A 43 11.00 -12.57 -4.73
CA VAL A 43 12.43 -12.92 -4.75
C VAL A 43 13.05 -12.75 -6.15
N LYS A 44 12.33 -13.12 -7.23
CA LYS A 44 12.86 -13.07 -8.61
C LYS A 44 13.02 -11.64 -9.19
N ILE A 45 12.33 -10.62 -8.68
CA ILE A 45 12.24 -9.27 -9.30
C ILE A 45 13.18 -8.25 -8.61
N PHE A 46 14.31 -8.68 -8.04
CA PHE A 46 15.05 -7.92 -7.01
C PHE A 46 16.39 -7.32 -7.51
N PRO A 47 16.50 -6.23 -8.32
CA PRO A 47 15.51 -5.30 -8.92
C PRO A 47 15.06 -4.12 -7.99
N ARG A 48 14.75 -2.96 -8.59
CA ARG A 48 14.93 -1.56 -8.10
C ARG A 48 13.94 -1.13 -6.98
N PRO A 49 14.03 0.06 -6.32
CA PRO A 49 14.55 1.38 -6.74
C PRO A 49 15.89 1.84 -6.08
N THR A 50 16.24 3.12 -6.24
CA THR A 50 17.52 3.76 -5.83
C THR A 50 17.41 5.18 -5.20
N ALA A 51 16.31 5.92 -5.39
CA ALA A 51 16.27 7.37 -5.16
C ALA A 51 16.39 7.88 -3.71
N ALA A 52 16.13 7.04 -2.70
CA ALA A 52 16.19 7.44 -1.29
C ALA A 52 17.59 7.31 -0.65
N GLY A 53 18.64 7.03 -1.44
CA GLY A 53 19.99 6.76 -0.91
C GLY A 53 20.10 5.49 -0.06
N ILE A 54 19.10 4.60 -0.14
CA ILE A 54 19.07 3.31 0.56
C ILE A 54 19.56 2.22 -0.40
N PRO A 55 20.70 1.55 -0.13
CA PRO A 55 21.22 0.52 -1.01
C PRO A 55 20.29 -0.70 -1.06
N LYS A 56 19.96 -1.16 -2.26
CA LYS A 56 18.81 -2.02 -2.61
C LYS A 56 18.68 -3.38 -1.88
N LYS A 57 19.74 -3.85 -1.20
CA LYS A 57 19.75 -5.07 -0.35
C LYS A 57 19.38 -4.80 1.12
N LEU A 58 19.51 -3.56 1.59
CA LEU A 58 19.35 -3.14 2.99
C LEU A 58 17.89 -2.99 3.49
N PRO A 59 16.88 -2.57 2.70
CA PRO A 59 15.54 -2.34 3.23
C PRO A 59 14.93 -3.54 3.98
N PRO A 60 15.01 -4.79 3.48
CA PRO A 60 14.50 -5.96 4.21
C PRO A 60 15.25 -6.24 5.51
N THR A 61 16.55 -5.91 5.60
CA THR A 61 17.36 -6.04 6.82
C THR A 61 16.96 -5.03 7.90
N ILE A 62 16.44 -3.88 7.48
CA ILE A 62 15.93 -2.80 8.34
C ILE A 62 14.44 -2.98 8.71
N GLY A 63 13.73 -3.91 8.05
CA GLY A 63 12.29 -4.13 8.25
C GLY A 63 11.37 -3.36 7.30
N ILE A 64 11.92 -2.68 6.30
CA ILE A 64 11.15 -2.01 5.24
C ILE A 64 10.71 -3.06 4.20
N ALA A 65 9.41 -3.30 4.11
CA ALA A 65 8.81 -4.12 3.06
C ALA A 65 8.88 -3.40 1.69
N VAL A 66 9.31 -4.12 0.64
CA VAL A 66 9.47 -3.56 -0.72
C VAL A 66 8.68 -4.39 -1.74
N ASP A 67 7.75 -3.76 -2.44
CA ASP A 67 7.08 -4.37 -3.60
C ASP A 67 7.69 -3.86 -4.91
N HIS A 68 8.51 -4.70 -5.54
CA HIS A 68 9.18 -4.38 -6.81
C HIS A 68 8.23 -4.32 -8.03
N ARG A 69 6.94 -4.61 -7.87
CA ARG A 69 5.93 -4.49 -8.94
C ARG A 69 5.35 -3.08 -9.03
N ARG A 70 5.46 -2.28 -7.97
CA ARG A 70 4.89 -0.93 -7.92
C ARG A 70 5.67 0.02 -8.82
N LYS A 71 4.97 0.68 -9.74
CA LYS A 71 5.41 1.90 -10.41
C LYS A 71 4.63 3.07 -9.82
N ASN A 72 5.24 4.24 -9.71
CA ASN A 72 4.53 5.50 -9.47
C ASN A 72 4.32 6.19 -10.82
N GLN A 73 3.17 6.83 -11.02
CA GLN A 73 2.88 7.62 -12.23
C GLN A 73 3.10 9.12 -11.99
N SER A 74 2.75 9.66 -10.81
CA SER A 74 3.03 11.05 -10.44
C SER A 74 4.37 11.23 -9.73
N LEU A 75 5.00 12.40 -9.94
CA LEU A 75 6.23 12.80 -9.26
C LEU A 75 5.99 13.14 -7.79
N GLU A 76 4.87 13.77 -7.46
CA GLU A 76 4.40 14.00 -6.08
C GLU A 76 4.41 12.71 -5.25
N GLY A 77 3.78 11.65 -5.80
CA GLY A 77 3.72 10.34 -5.19
C GLY A 77 5.09 9.67 -5.07
N LEU A 78 6.08 10.05 -5.88
CA LEU A 78 7.48 9.65 -5.69
C LEU A 78 8.13 10.47 -4.56
N HIS A 79 7.99 11.79 -4.56
CA HIS A 79 8.60 12.70 -3.59
C HIS A 79 8.12 12.43 -2.17
N ALA A 80 6.81 12.30 -1.93
CA ALA A 80 6.25 11.97 -0.62
C ALA A 80 6.77 10.62 -0.08
N ASN A 81 6.92 9.61 -0.94
CA ASN A 81 7.50 8.32 -0.54
C ASN A 81 9.02 8.41 -0.28
N VAL A 82 9.77 9.24 -1.01
CA VAL A 82 11.19 9.48 -0.76
C VAL A 82 11.39 10.25 0.56
N GLN A 83 10.58 11.26 0.83
CA GLN A 83 10.55 11.98 2.11
C GLN A 83 10.25 11.02 3.27
N ARG A 84 9.21 10.18 3.15
CA ARG A 84 8.87 9.15 4.17
C ARG A 84 10.01 8.16 4.41
N LEU A 85 10.76 7.76 3.38
CA LEU A 85 11.91 6.87 3.54
C LEU A 85 13.11 7.58 4.21
N LYS A 86 13.30 8.88 3.94
CA LYS A 86 14.32 9.70 4.63
C LYS A 86 13.96 9.88 6.11
N THR A 87 12.73 10.27 6.45
CA THR A 87 12.29 10.46 7.84
C THR A 87 12.25 9.15 8.63
N TYR A 88 11.86 8.03 8.00
CA TYR A 88 12.00 6.71 8.59
C TYR A 88 13.47 6.41 8.94
N ARG A 89 14.40 6.63 7.99
CA ARG A 89 15.83 6.33 8.20
C ARG A 89 16.49 7.23 9.24
N ALA A 90 16.11 8.51 9.32
CA ALA A 90 16.64 9.43 10.32
C ALA A 90 16.17 9.11 11.76
N LYS A 91 15.03 8.43 11.91
CA LYS A 91 14.48 7.99 13.20
C LYS A 91 14.79 6.53 13.55
N LEU A 92 15.61 5.85 12.75
CA LEU A 92 15.94 4.44 12.92
C LEU A 92 17.24 4.27 13.71
N VAL A 93 17.14 3.93 14.99
CA VAL A 93 18.30 3.48 15.78
C VAL A 93 18.71 2.07 15.34
N VAL A 94 19.98 1.87 14.96
CA VAL A 94 20.49 0.57 14.47
C VAL A 94 21.52 0.00 15.44
N PHE A 95 21.13 -1.09 16.13
CA PHE A 95 21.97 -1.79 17.08
C PHE A 95 23.08 -2.62 16.40
N PRO A 96 24.34 -2.58 16.89
CA PRO A 96 25.43 -3.39 16.37
C PRO A 96 25.24 -4.87 16.72
N LYS A 97 25.36 -5.75 15.71
CA LYS A 97 25.23 -7.21 15.86
C LYS A 97 26.21 -7.83 16.88
N CYS A 98 27.31 -7.13 17.18
CA CYS A 98 28.20 -7.44 18.28
C CYS A 98 28.58 -6.10 18.93
N ALA A 99 28.29 -5.92 20.23
CA ALA A 99 28.49 -4.65 20.92
C ALA A 99 29.93 -4.10 20.83
N ARG A 100 30.93 -4.97 20.70
CA ARG A 100 32.35 -4.61 20.54
C ARG A 100 32.78 -4.27 19.09
N LYS A 101 31.90 -4.40 18.08
CA LYS A 101 32.24 -4.22 16.65
C LYS A 101 31.19 -3.38 15.92
N PHE A 102 31.22 -2.07 16.19
CA PHE A 102 30.50 -1.07 15.40
C PHE A 102 31.00 -1.09 13.94
N LYS A 103 30.07 -0.93 12.98
CA LYS A 103 30.35 -0.76 11.54
C LYS A 103 29.68 0.52 11.04
N ALA A 104 30.05 0.99 9.85
CA ALA A 104 29.35 2.10 9.21
C ALA A 104 27.83 1.82 9.13
N GLY A 105 27.02 2.76 9.63
CA GLY A 105 25.56 2.64 9.66
C GLY A 105 24.96 1.92 10.88
N ASN A 106 25.69 1.84 12.00
CA ASN A 106 25.10 1.59 13.33
C ASN A 106 24.99 2.92 14.08
N SER A 107 24.08 2.99 15.05
CA SER A 107 23.86 4.15 15.90
C SER A 107 24.99 4.41 16.90
N THR A 108 25.05 5.64 17.42
CA THR A 108 26.01 6.01 18.48
C THR A 108 25.66 5.33 19.81
N PRO A 109 26.61 5.15 20.74
CA PRO A 109 26.32 4.62 22.07
C PRO A 109 25.23 5.41 22.83
N GLU A 110 25.17 6.72 22.61
CA GLU A 110 24.19 7.64 23.21
C GLU A 110 22.77 7.44 22.63
N GLU A 111 22.64 7.29 21.31
CA GLU A 111 21.37 6.92 20.66
C GLU A 111 20.86 5.56 21.16
N LEU A 112 21.78 4.61 21.37
CA LEU A 112 21.47 3.25 21.83
C LEU A 112 21.01 3.21 23.30
N ALA A 113 21.55 4.08 24.16
CA ALA A 113 21.11 4.20 25.56
C ALA A 113 19.71 4.81 25.69
N ASN A 114 19.36 5.75 24.79
CA ASN A 114 18.05 6.42 24.76
C ASN A 114 16.98 5.65 23.94
N ALA A 115 17.31 4.48 23.39
CA ALA A 115 16.48 3.74 22.46
C ALA A 115 15.31 3.01 23.14
N THR A 116 14.15 3.67 23.23
CA THR A 116 12.90 3.09 23.73
C THR A 116 12.05 2.46 22.61
N GLN A 117 11.27 1.42 22.94
CA GLN A 117 10.35 0.81 21.99
C GLN A 117 9.12 1.72 21.76
N VAL A 118 8.96 2.23 20.54
CA VAL A 118 7.72 2.91 20.12
C VAL A 118 6.55 1.93 20.15
N GLN A 119 5.54 2.21 20.95
CA GLN A 119 4.29 1.45 20.99
C GLN A 119 3.29 2.00 19.96
N GLY A 120 2.50 1.11 19.35
CA GLY A 120 1.50 1.48 18.34
C GLY A 120 2.02 1.53 16.90
N THR A 121 1.28 2.24 16.03
CA THR A 121 1.53 2.25 14.57
C THR A 121 2.58 3.30 14.20
N TYR A 122 3.76 2.84 13.77
CA TYR A 122 4.88 3.71 13.39
C TYR A 122 4.65 4.45 12.07
N LEU A 123 4.79 5.79 12.08
CA LEU A 123 4.58 6.70 10.92
C LEU A 123 3.29 6.39 10.14
N PRO A 124 2.11 6.61 10.75
CA PRO A 124 0.82 6.41 10.09
C PRO A 124 0.66 7.33 8.87
N ILE A 125 -0.08 6.88 7.86
CA ILE A 125 -0.39 7.69 6.68
C ILE A 125 -1.61 8.54 7.01
N VAL A 126 -1.39 9.74 7.51
CA VAL A 126 -2.43 10.75 7.64
C VAL A 126 -2.83 11.21 6.25
N ARG A 127 -4.14 11.34 5.99
CA ARG A 127 -4.66 12.11 4.86
C ARG A 127 -4.93 13.51 5.38
N GLU A 128 -3.98 14.41 5.18
CA GLU A 128 -4.18 15.83 5.41
C GLU A 128 -5.36 16.29 4.55
N LYS A 129 -6.34 16.95 5.17
CA LYS A 129 -7.41 17.63 4.43
C LYS A 129 -6.78 18.88 3.82
N PRO A 130 -7.01 19.20 2.53
CA PRO A 130 -6.57 20.48 2.00
C PRO A 130 -7.23 21.61 2.81
N ALA A 131 -6.44 22.61 3.19
CA ALA A 131 -6.98 23.87 3.66
C ALA A 131 -7.71 24.53 2.49
N VAL A 132 -8.97 24.92 2.69
CA VAL A 132 -9.71 25.73 1.71
C VAL A 132 -9.44 27.18 2.06
N GLU A 133 -8.53 27.79 1.32
CA GLU A 133 -8.31 29.24 1.38
C GLU A 133 -9.49 29.95 0.72
N LEU A 134 -10.09 30.90 1.44
CA LEU A 134 -11.23 31.67 0.95
C LEU A 134 -10.72 32.82 0.07
N VAL A 135 -10.59 32.55 -1.22
CA VAL A 135 -10.22 33.54 -2.25
C VAL A 135 -11.48 34.28 -2.72
N GLU A 136 -11.34 35.58 -3.01
CA GLU A 136 -12.44 36.37 -3.59
C GLU A 136 -12.81 35.87 -5.01
N VAL A 137 -14.10 35.89 -5.33
CA VAL A 137 -14.60 35.34 -6.60
C VAL A 137 -14.27 36.29 -7.75
N THR A 138 -13.32 35.90 -8.61
CA THR A 138 -12.94 36.65 -9.81
C THR A 138 -14.08 36.65 -10.85
N ASP A 139 -14.07 37.62 -11.78
CA ASP A 139 -15.13 37.71 -12.81
C ASP A 139 -15.04 36.58 -13.85
N GLU A 140 -13.87 35.96 -14.01
CA GLU A 140 -13.68 34.71 -14.77
C GLU A 140 -14.46 33.56 -14.12
N MET A 141 -14.44 33.45 -12.78
CA MET A 141 -15.21 32.43 -12.05
C MET A 141 -16.72 32.68 -12.09
N LYS A 142 -17.17 33.91 -12.33
CA LYS A 142 -18.60 34.28 -12.49
C LYS A 142 -19.13 34.04 -13.91
N SER A 143 -18.26 34.14 -14.91
CA SER A 143 -18.62 33.97 -16.33
C SER A 143 -18.50 32.52 -16.83
N PHE A 144 -17.81 31.64 -16.10
CA PHE A 144 -17.71 30.22 -16.43
C PHE A 144 -18.99 29.44 -16.10
N ASN A 145 -19.72 28.97 -17.12
CA ASN A 145 -20.88 28.10 -16.95
C ASN A 145 -20.47 26.63 -16.70
N ALA A 146 -20.32 26.27 -15.43
CA ALA A 146 -19.96 24.92 -15.01
C ALA A 146 -21.00 23.84 -15.38
N TYR A 147 -22.28 24.18 -15.51
CA TYR A 147 -23.32 23.20 -15.85
C TYR A 147 -23.14 22.70 -17.29
N GLU A 148 -23.11 23.62 -18.26
CA GLU A 148 -22.86 23.30 -19.67
C GLU A 148 -21.49 22.63 -19.85
N SER A 149 -20.44 23.15 -19.19
CA SER A 149 -19.10 22.55 -19.29
C SER A 149 -19.05 21.09 -18.82
N CYS A 150 -19.92 20.68 -17.89
CA CYS A 150 -20.02 19.27 -17.48
C CYS A 150 -20.87 18.42 -18.44
N GLU A 151 -21.94 18.98 -19.00
CA GLU A 151 -22.83 18.27 -19.94
C GLU A 151 -22.12 17.93 -21.26
N TRP A 152 -21.30 18.84 -21.78
CA TRP A 152 -20.53 18.65 -23.03
C TRP A 152 -19.20 17.88 -22.87
N SER A 153 -18.91 17.33 -21.68
CA SER A 153 -17.65 16.62 -21.37
C SER A 153 -17.80 15.10 -21.15
N ALA A 154 -18.95 14.51 -21.52
CA ALA A 154 -19.31 13.11 -21.28
C ALA A 154 -19.23 12.22 -22.53
#